data_AF-A0A1F3JYS9-F1
#
_entry.id   AF-A0A1F3JYS9-F1
#
_cell.length_a   1.000
_cell.length_b   1.000
_cell.length_c   1.000
_cell.angle_alpha   90.00
_cell.angle_beta   90.00
_cell.angle_gamma   90.00
#
_symmetry.space_group_name_H-M   'P 1'
#
loop_
_entity.id
_entity.type
_entity.pdbx_description
1 polymer ?
#
loop_
_entity_poly.entity_id
_entity_poly.type
_entity_poly.pdbx_seq_one_letter_code
_entity_poly.pdbx_strand_id
1 'polypeptide(L)'
;MELKIIKTEEEYINAVKFLENLGDNPEFENNPKLIQEFERIEKLIKAYDKIHYPIKEGNPIEIIKLKMAYMELKPKDLVPIIGSKGLVSDVLNKRRSLSKNMIREFSKLLNISQDILITKYDLVESTKPKISRKVKFNFPSTIWSDVENFTNNILKRGAIFNVCHINI
;
A
#
# COMPACT_ATOMS: atom_id res chain seq x y z
N MET A 1 24.06 -17.43 -33.78
CA MET A 1 24.77 -17.36 -32.48
C MET A 1 24.59 -18.68 -31.77
N GLU A 2 25.65 -19.23 -31.19
CA GLU A 2 25.56 -20.43 -30.35
C GLU A 2 24.79 -20.14 -29.05
N LEU A 3 24.05 -21.13 -28.54
CA LEU A 3 23.26 -21.03 -27.32
C LEU A 3 24.18 -20.93 -26.09
N LYS A 4 24.57 -19.70 -25.74
CA LYS A 4 25.30 -19.41 -24.51
C LYS A 4 24.34 -18.83 -23.47
N ILE A 5 24.32 -19.45 -22.29
CA ILE A 5 23.59 -18.94 -21.12
C ILE A 5 24.27 -17.64 -20.68
N ILE A 6 23.49 -16.59 -20.48
CA ILE A 6 23.95 -15.29 -19.95
C ILE A 6 24.38 -15.50 -18.49
N LYS A 7 25.62 -15.15 -18.15
CA LYS A 7 26.15 -15.31 -16.79
C LYS A 7 26.68 -14.03 -16.16
N THR A 8 27.00 -13.03 -16.98
CA THR A 8 27.55 -11.75 -16.52
C THR A 8 26.62 -10.60 -16.85
N GLU A 9 26.76 -9.51 -16.11
CA GLU A 9 25.98 -8.29 -16.33
C GLU A 9 26.28 -7.66 -17.70
N GLU A 10 27.52 -7.73 -18.18
CA GLU A 10 27.89 -7.27 -19.51
C GLU A 10 27.19 -8.08 -20.62
N GLU A 11 27.15 -9.42 -20.50
CA GLU A 11 26.42 -10.28 -21.43
C GLU A 11 24.92 -9.98 -21.41
N TYR A 12 24.36 -9.69 -20.23
CA TYR A 12 22.96 -9.29 -20.06
C TYR A 12 22.66 -7.95 -20.76
N ILE A 13 23.46 -6.91 -20.51
CA ILE A 13 23.27 -5.59 -21.15
C ILE A 13 23.39 -5.70 -22.67
N ASN A 14 24.34 -6.48 -23.17
CA ASN A 14 24.51 -6.71 -24.60
C ASN A 14 23.31 -7.46 -25.21
N ALA A 15 22.77 -8.45 -24.48
CA ALA A 15 21.57 -9.17 -24.91
C ALA A 15 20.34 -8.26 -24.97
N VAL A 16 20.15 -7.38 -23.98
CA VAL A 16 19.04 -6.40 -23.96
C VAL A 16 19.14 -5.45 -25.16
N LYS A 17 20.31 -4.84 -25.38
CA LYS A 17 20.53 -3.96 -26.55
C LYS A 17 20.29 -4.68 -27.88
N PHE A 18 20.72 -5.94 -27.97
CA PHE A 18 20.50 -6.74 -29.17
C PHE A 18 19.02 -7.05 -29.38
N LEU A 19 18.28 -7.35 -28.31
CA LEU A 19 16.84 -7.57 -28.35
C LEU A 19 16.09 -6.31 -28.81
N GLU A 20 16.46 -5.13 -28.30
CA GLU A 20 15.92 -3.83 -28.75
C GLU A 20 16.16 -3.62 -30.25
N ASN A 21 17.39 -3.78 -30.71
CA ASN A 21 17.73 -3.65 -32.14
C ASN A 21 16.98 -4.64 -33.04
N LEU A 22 16.68 -5.85 -32.54
CA LEU A 22 15.87 -6.82 -33.27
C LEU A 22 14.41 -6.37 -33.40
N GLY A 23 13.84 -5.83 -32.33
CA GLY A 23 12.46 -5.33 -32.30
C GLY A 23 12.25 -4.06 -33.14
N ASP A 24 13.26 -3.20 -33.22
CA ASP A 24 13.24 -1.97 -34.02
C ASP A 24 13.44 -2.22 -35.53
N ASN A 25 13.68 -3.47 -35.94
CA ASN A 25 13.84 -3.81 -37.35
C ASN A 25 12.50 -3.63 -38.10
N PRO A 26 12.45 -2.87 -39.22
CA PRO A 26 11.21 -2.62 -39.95
C PRO A 26 10.55 -3.88 -40.52
N GLU A 27 11.30 -4.97 -40.68
CA GLU A 27 10.78 -6.26 -41.15
C GLU A 27 10.35 -7.20 -40.01
N PHE A 28 10.52 -6.80 -38.74
CA PHE A 28 10.34 -7.67 -37.58
C PHE A 28 8.99 -8.41 -37.59
N GLU A 29 7.89 -7.67 -37.76
CA GLU A 29 6.52 -8.23 -37.72
C GLU A 29 6.26 -9.25 -38.84
N ASN A 30 6.94 -9.11 -39.98
CA ASN A 30 6.71 -9.95 -41.17
C ASN A 30 7.79 -11.04 -41.33
N ASN A 31 8.77 -11.11 -40.43
CA ASN A 31 9.90 -12.03 -40.54
C ASN A 31 9.91 -13.05 -39.39
N PRO A 32 9.42 -14.28 -39.63
CA PRO A 32 9.32 -15.31 -38.60
C PRO A 32 10.66 -15.67 -37.96
N LYS A 33 11.77 -15.53 -38.70
CA LYS A 33 13.11 -15.83 -38.18
C LYS A 33 13.54 -14.79 -37.14
N LEU A 34 13.24 -13.51 -37.38
CA LEU A 34 13.54 -12.45 -36.43
C LEU A 34 12.71 -12.60 -35.16
N ILE A 35 11.42 -12.92 -35.28
CA ILE A 35 10.54 -13.19 -34.14
C ILE A 35 11.08 -14.38 -33.32
N GLN A 36 11.48 -15.47 -33.98
CA GLN A 36 12.02 -16.65 -33.30
C GLN A 36 13.33 -16.34 -32.54
N GLU A 37 14.22 -15.55 -33.14
CA GLU A 37 15.45 -15.11 -32.47
C GLU A 37 15.16 -14.16 -31.30
N PHE A 38 14.18 -13.26 -31.45
CA PHE A 38 13.73 -12.37 -30.38
C PHE A 38 13.20 -13.16 -29.19
N GLU A 39 12.26 -14.08 -29.41
CA GLU A 39 11.74 -14.96 -28.35
C GLU A 39 12.85 -15.78 -27.67
N ARG A 40 13.83 -16.23 -28.44
CA ARG A 40 14.98 -16.98 -27.92
C ARG A 40 15.79 -16.13 -26.94
N ILE A 41 16.10 -14.89 -27.31
CA ILE A 41 16.92 -13.98 -26.49
C ILE A 41 16.13 -13.46 -25.29
N GLU A 42 14.84 -13.14 -25.48
CA GLU A 42 13.93 -12.76 -24.41
C GLU A 42 13.89 -13.83 -23.30
N LYS A 43 13.84 -15.12 -23.67
CA LYS A 43 13.88 -16.23 -22.70
C LYS A 43 15.21 -16.28 -21.92
N LEU A 44 16.34 -15.98 -22.55
CA LEU A 44 17.64 -15.96 -21.89
C LEU A 44 17.75 -14.80 -20.89
N ILE A 45 17.29 -13.61 -21.29
CA ILE A 45 17.23 -12.42 -20.43
C ILE A 45 16.34 -12.69 -19.21
N LYS A 46 15.13 -13.20 -19.42
CA LYS A 46 14.20 -13.58 -18.35
C LYS A 46 14.79 -14.60 -17.37
N ALA A 47 15.58 -15.56 -17.86
CA ALA A 47 16.24 -16.54 -17.01
C ALA A 47 17.32 -15.89 -16.12
N TYR A 48 18.11 -14.96 -16.68
CA TYR A 48 19.09 -14.18 -15.91
C TYR A 48 18.42 -13.28 -14.88
N ASP A 49 17.39 -12.52 -15.27
CA ASP A 49 16.64 -11.62 -14.39
C ASP A 49 16.07 -12.34 -13.18
N LYS A 50 15.50 -13.53 -13.37
CA LYS A 50 14.93 -14.32 -12.28
C LYS A 50 15.96 -14.66 -11.19
N ILE A 51 17.24 -14.80 -11.56
CA ILE A 51 18.33 -15.15 -10.64
C ILE A 51 18.93 -13.90 -10.02
N HIS A 52 19.21 -12.87 -10.82
CA HIS A 52 19.99 -11.70 -10.40
C HIS A 52 19.13 -10.53 -9.90
N TYR A 53 17.91 -10.38 -10.44
CA TYR A 53 16.95 -9.35 -10.06
C TYR A 53 15.62 -9.99 -9.65
N PRO A 54 15.62 -10.84 -8.61
CA PRO A 54 14.38 -11.41 -8.11
C PRO A 54 13.44 -10.27 -7.74
N ILE A 55 12.23 -10.29 -8.31
CA ILE A 55 11.17 -9.35 -7.97
C ILE A 55 10.87 -9.56 -6.49
N LYS A 56 11.43 -8.71 -5.61
CA LYS A 56 11.08 -8.72 -4.20
C LYS A 56 9.60 -8.37 -4.12
N GLU A 57 8.82 -9.28 -3.55
CA GLU A 57 7.43 -9.00 -3.22
C GLU A 57 7.40 -7.75 -2.34
N GLY A 58 6.88 -6.66 -2.91
CA GLY A 58 6.69 -5.43 -2.17
C GLY A 58 5.69 -5.65 -1.04
N ASN A 59 5.72 -4.79 -0.03
CA ASN A 59 4.72 -4.84 1.03
C ASN A 59 3.31 -4.71 0.41
N PRO A 60 2.38 -5.63 0.69
CA PRO A 60 1.09 -5.70 -0.01
C PRO A 60 0.27 -4.42 0.19
N ILE A 61 0.43 -3.72 1.31
CA ILE A 61 -0.23 -2.44 1.56
C ILE A 61 0.33 -1.33 0.67
N GLU A 62 1.65 -1.32 0.42
CA GLU A 62 2.24 -0.34 -0.50
C GLU A 62 1.79 -0.60 -1.94
N ILE A 63 1.68 -1.87 -2.34
CA ILE A 63 1.16 -2.25 -3.66
C ILE A 63 -0.29 -1.78 -3.82
N ILE A 64 -1.13 -1.98 -2.81
CA ILE A 64 -2.51 -1.46 -2.79
C ILE A 64 -2.52 0.07 -2.97
N LYS A 65 -1.71 0.81 -2.20
CA LYS A 65 -1.65 2.28 -2.30
C LYS A 65 -1.18 2.77 -3.66
N LEU A 66 -0.15 2.14 -4.23
CA LEU A 66 0.32 2.45 -5.57
C LEU A 66 -0.80 2.25 -6.58
N LYS A 67 -1.49 1.11 -6.53
CA LYS A 67 -2.58 0.82 -7.46
C LYS A 67 -3.76 1.76 -7.29
N MET A 68 -4.10 2.13 -6.05
CA MET A 68 -5.08 3.18 -5.79
C MET A 68 -4.67 4.52 -6.41
N ALA A 69 -3.40 4.92 -6.30
CA ALA A 69 -2.91 6.15 -6.89
C ALA A 69 -2.99 6.13 -8.43
N TYR A 70 -2.61 5.02 -9.06
CA TYR A 70 -2.74 4.83 -10.52
C TYR A 70 -4.19 4.88 -11.00
N MET A 71 -5.14 4.45 -10.18
CA MET A 71 -6.57 4.44 -10.49
C MET A 71 -7.32 5.66 -9.96
N GLU A 72 -6.60 6.64 -9.40
CA GLU A 72 -7.15 7.85 -8.75
C GLU A 72 -8.19 7.57 -7.64
N LEU A 73 -8.11 6.40 -7.00
CA LEU A 73 -9.02 5.98 -5.95
C LEU A 73 -8.65 6.61 -4.61
N LYS A 74 -9.66 7.11 -3.90
CA LYS A 74 -9.49 7.64 -2.54
C LYS A 74 -9.86 6.57 -1.51
N PRO A 75 -9.32 6.61 -0.29
CA PRO A 75 -9.68 5.67 0.77
C PRO A 75 -11.19 5.61 1.09
N LYS A 76 -11.91 6.73 0.89
CA LYS A 76 -13.37 6.77 1.03
C LYS A 76 -14.11 5.86 0.05
N ASP A 77 -13.53 5.62 -1.12
CA ASP A 77 -14.14 4.82 -2.18
C ASP A 77 -13.99 3.31 -1.90
N LEU A 78 -13.12 2.94 -0.96
CA LEU A 78 -12.99 1.56 -0.47
C LEU A 78 -14.00 1.20 0.62
N VAL A 79 -14.65 2.19 1.24
CA VAL A 79 -15.60 1.99 2.35
C VAL A 79 -16.77 1.08 1.96
N PRO A 80 -17.43 1.26 0.79
CA PRO A 80 -18.53 0.40 0.39
C PRO A 80 -18.14 -1.08 0.22
N ILE A 81 -16.85 -1.36 -0.01
CA ILE A 81 -16.35 -2.69 -0.39
C ILE A 81 -15.75 -3.40 0.83
N ILE A 82 -14.86 -2.71 1.56
CA ILE A 82 -14.11 -3.28 2.67
C ILE A 82 -14.88 -3.14 3.99
N GLY A 83 -15.72 -2.12 4.13
CA GLY A 83 -16.50 -1.82 5.33
C GLY A 83 -16.16 -0.45 5.92
N SER A 84 -16.08 -0.34 7.25
CA SER A 84 -16.05 0.98 7.90
C SER A 84 -14.80 1.82 7.54
N LYS A 85 -14.96 3.16 7.57
CA LYS A 85 -13.86 4.12 7.34
C LYS A 85 -12.65 3.87 8.24
N GLY A 86 -12.89 3.48 9.50
CA GLY A 86 -11.83 3.15 10.45
C GLY A 86 -11.04 1.91 10.00
N LEU A 87 -11.73 0.88 9.52
CA LEU A 87 -11.12 -0.35 9.04
C LEU A 87 -10.20 -0.10 7.84
N VAL A 88 -10.68 0.66 6.85
CA VAL A 88 -9.89 1.03 5.68
C VAL A 88 -8.62 1.78 6.08
N SER A 89 -8.76 2.76 6.97
CA SER A 89 -7.61 3.54 7.47
C SER A 89 -6.61 2.67 8.21
N ASP A 90 -7.07 1.77 9.09
CA ASP A 90 -6.20 0.89 9.86
C ASP A 90 -5.42 -0.07 8.94
N VAL A 91 -6.06 -0.61 7.90
CA VAL A 91 -5.41 -1.49 6.91
C VAL A 91 -4.37 -0.72 6.09
N LEU A 92 -4.73 0.44 5.52
CA LEU A 92 -3.80 1.24 4.71
C LEU A 92 -2.61 1.78 5.52
N ASN A 93 -2.77 1.94 6.84
CA ASN A 93 -1.70 2.35 7.74
C ASN A 93 -0.98 1.17 8.41
N LYS A 94 -1.20 -0.08 7.95
CA LYS A 94 -0.59 -1.30 8.50
C LYS A 94 -0.87 -1.52 10.00
N ARG A 95 -1.91 -0.90 10.55
CA ARG A 95 -2.35 -1.13 11.94
C ARG A 95 -3.18 -2.40 12.07
N ARG A 96 -3.63 -2.95 10.94
CA ARG A 96 -4.36 -4.20 10.85
C ARG A 96 -3.86 -5.03 9.67
N SER A 97 -3.81 -6.35 9.86
CA SER A 97 -3.50 -7.31 8.81
C SER A 97 -4.65 -7.45 7.80
N LEU A 98 -4.33 -7.71 6.53
CA LEU A 98 -5.32 -8.07 5.52
C LEU A 98 -5.98 -9.40 5.88
N SER A 99 -7.31 -9.43 5.90
CA SER A 99 -8.07 -10.68 6.01
C SER A 99 -8.25 -11.33 4.64
N LYS A 100 -8.52 -12.64 4.60
CA LYS A 100 -8.77 -13.37 3.35
C LYS A 100 -9.90 -12.76 2.51
N ASN A 101 -10.94 -12.23 3.15
CA ASN A 101 -12.02 -11.55 2.43
C ASN A 101 -11.54 -10.21 1.85
N MET A 102 -10.78 -9.41 2.61
CA MET A 102 -10.19 -8.17 2.08
C MET A 102 -9.28 -8.42 0.89
N ILE A 103 -8.45 -9.48 0.93
CA ILE A 103 -7.56 -9.85 -0.18
C ILE A 103 -8.37 -10.10 -1.46
N ARG A 104 -9.49 -10.82 -1.37
CA ARG A 104 -10.37 -11.08 -2.53
C ARG A 104 -10.99 -9.80 -3.06
N GLU A 105 -11.46 -8.92 -2.18
CA GLU A 105 -12.09 -7.66 -2.58
C GLU A 105 -11.08 -6.68 -3.19
N PHE A 106 -9.90 -6.53 -2.60
CA PHE A 106 -8.82 -5.73 -3.18
C PHE A 106 -8.33 -6.30 -4.51
N SER A 107 -8.20 -7.62 -4.61
CA SER A 107 -7.81 -8.28 -5.85
C SER A 107 -8.78 -7.97 -6.99
N LYS A 108 -10.09 -8.06 -6.75
CA LYS A 108 -11.13 -7.72 -7.74
C LYS A 108 -11.12 -6.23 -8.11
N LEU A 109 -11.09 -5.35 -7.10
CA LEU A 109 -11.20 -3.91 -7.32
C LEU A 109 -9.97 -3.33 -8.03
N LEU A 110 -8.79 -3.73 -7.57
CA LEU A 110 -7.52 -3.16 -8.01
C LEU A 110 -6.86 -3.98 -9.13
N ASN A 111 -7.45 -5.11 -9.52
CA ASN A 111 -6.93 -6.05 -10.50
C ASN A 111 -5.49 -6.51 -10.18
N ILE A 112 -5.27 -6.90 -8.92
CA ILE A 112 -3.99 -7.40 -8.39
C ILE A 112 -4.13 -8.91 -8.11
N SER A 113 -3.10 -9.70 -8.43
CA SER A 113 -3.08 -11.13 -8.05
C SER A 113 -3.14 -11.29 -6.54
N GLN A 114 -3.90 -12.29 -6.06
CA GLN A 114 -4.03 -12.56 -4.63
C GLN A 114 -2.70 -12.99 -4.01
N ASP A 115 -1.85 -13.69 -4.77
CA ASP A 115 -0.56 -14.18 -4.28
C ASP A 115 0.33 -13.04 -3.79
N ILE A 116 0.28 -11.90 -4.49
CA ILE A 116 1.01 -10.68 -4.14
C ILE A 116 0.49 -10.05 -2.83
N LEU A 117 -0.78 -10.27 -2.50
CA LEU A 117 -1.42 -9.74 -1.29
C LEU A 117 -1.31 -10.69 -0.08
N ILE A 118 -0.86 -11.92 -0.28
CA ILE A 118 -0.71 -12.97 0.76
C ILE A 118 0.69 -12.93 1.42
N THR A 119 1.53 -11.95 1.08
CA THR A 119 2.85 -11.77 1.70
C THR A 119 2.73 -11.29 3.15
N LYS A 120 3.59 -11.82 4.05
CA LYS A 120 3.70 -11.34 5.44
C LYS A 120 4.32 -9.94 5.48
N TYR A 121 3.83 -9.10 6.38
CA TYR A 121 4.37 -7.76 6.60
C TYR A 121 4.21 -7.32 8.05
N ASP A 122 5.10 -6.44 8.50
CA ASP A 122 5.07 -5.93 9.86
C ASP A 122 3.93 -4.92 10.05
N LEU A 123 3.24 -5.05 11.17
CA LEU A 123 2.19 -4.12 11.58
C LEU A 123 2.80 -2.95 12.33
N VAL A 124 2.31 -1.75 12.04
CA VAL A 124 2.68 -0.56 12.81
C VAL A 124 1.93 -0.61 14.13
N GLU A 125 2.67 -0.69 15.23
CA GLU A 125 2.09 -0.60 16.57
C GLU A 125 1.25 0.68 16.69
N SER A 126 0.04 0.56 17.21
CA SER A 126 -0.82 1.72 17.39
C SER A 126 -0.24 2.62 18.48
N THR A 127 0.48 3.68 18.09
CA THR A 127 0.97 4.74 18.97
C THR A 127 -0.17 5.65 19.47
N LYS A 128 -1.33 5.09 19.83
CA LYS A 128 -2.29 5.84 20.63
C LYS A 128 -1.68 5.95 22.02
N PRO A 129 -1.37 7.15 22.54
CA PRO A 129 -1.04 7.25 23.95
C PRO A 129 -2.24 6.66 24.71
N LYS A 130 -1.99 5.66 25.55
CA LYS A 130 -2.97 5.23 26.55
C LYS A 130 -3.20 6.45 27.45
N ILE A 131 -4.21 7.27 27.16
CA ILE A 131 -4.61 8.35 28.04
C ILE A 131 -5.31 7.70 29.22
N SER A 132 -4.51 7.15 30.12
CA SER A 132 -4.91 6.57 31.40
C SER A 132 -4.75 7.60 32.52
N ARG A 133 -5.10 8.86 32.26
CA ARG A 133 -5.16 9.88 33.30
C ARG A 133 -6.51 10.59 33.20
N LYS A 134 -7.36 10.38 34.20
CA LYS A 134 -8.44 11.33 34.50
C LYS A 134 -7.77 12.67 34.75
N VAL A 135 -7.83 13.57 33.78
CA VAL A 135 -7.31 14.92 33.95
C VAL A 135 -8.31 15.64 34.83
N LYS A 136 -7.99 15.81 36.12
CA LYS A 136 -8.72 16.71 37.01
C LYS A 136 -8.23 18.12 36.74
N PHE A 137 -9.05 18.93 36.11
CA PHE A 137 -8.82 20.38 36.05
C PHE A 137 -9.33 20.99 37.36
N ASN A 138 -8.44 21.60 38.14
CA ASN A 138 -8.85 22.46 39.24
C ASN A 138 -9.06 23.87 38.69
N PHE A 139 -10.30 24.34 38.70
CA PHE A 139 -10.62 25.72 38.38
C PHE A 139 -10.69 26.54 39.67
N PRO A 140 -10.06 27.74 39.73
CA PRO A 140 -10.25 28.64 40.85
C PRO A 140 -11.71 29.13 40.88
N SER A 141 -12.25 29.30 42.08
CA SER A 141 -13.68 29.54 42.36
C SER A 141 -14.25 30.86 41.79
N THR A 142 -13.49 31.61 41.03
CA THR A 142 -13.85 32.94 40.48
C THR A 142 -14.12 32.93 38.97
N ILE A 143 -14.12 31.77 38.30
CA ILE A 143 -14.24 31.65 36.82
C ILE A 143 -15.50 30.84 36.42
N TRP A 144 -16.58 30.88 37.20
CA TRP A 144 -17.74 29.99 36.99
C TRP A 144 -18.54 30.29 35.71
N SER A 145 -18.64 31.56 35.30
CA SER A 145 -19.34 31.94 34.06
C SER A 145 -18.66 31.36 32.81
N ASP A 146 -17.34 31.24 32.82
CA ASP A 146 -16.60 30.71 31.67
C ASP A 146 -16.65 29.18 31.60
N VAL A 147 -16.79 28.51 32.74
CA VAL A 147 -16.97 27.04 32.82
C VAL A 147 -18.32 26.61 32.22
N GLU A 148 -19.39 27.35 32.50
CA GLU A 148 -20.71 27.07 31.92
C GLU A 148 -20.73 27.31 30.40
N ASN A 149 -20.10 28.39 29.94
CA ASN A 149 -20.00 28.67 28.50
C ASN A 149 -19.15 27.63 27.77
N PHE A 150 -18.07 27.17 28.40
CA PHE A 150 -17.20 26.13 27.85
C PHE A 150 -17.90 24.77 27.77
N THR A 151 -18.56 24.34 28.85
CA THR A 151 -19.31 23.07 28.89
C THR A 151 -20.44 23.05 27.86
N ASN A 152 -21.19 24.15 27.74
CA ASN A 152 -22.24 24.30 26.73
C ASN A 152 -21.70 24.23 25.29
N ASN A 153 -20.54 24.83 25.02
CA ASN A 153 -19.90 24.75 23.70
C ASN A 153 -19.35 23.35 23.38
N ILE A 154 -18.93 22.59 24.37
CA ILE A 154 -18.46 21.21 24.22
C ILE A 154 -19.64 20.24 23.98
N LEU A 155 -20.74 20.41 24.71
CA LEU A 155 -21.97 19.63 24.52
C LEU A 155 -22.56 19.83 23.13
N LYS A 156 -22.57 21.08 22.62
CA LYS A 156 -22.96 21.39 21.23
C LYS A 156 -22.10 20.69 20.18
N ARG A 157 -20.87 20.30 20.52
CA ARG A 157 -19.93 19.57 19.65
C ARG A 157 -19.95 18.05 19.88
N GLY A 158 -20.87 17.54 20.71
CA GLY A 158 -21.10 16.11 20.91
C GLY A 158 -20.15 15.40 21.87
N ALA A 159 -19.44 16.14 22.74
CA ALA A 159 -18.58 15.56 23.77
C ALA A 159 -19.24 15.68 25.17
N ILE A 160 -19.15 14.62 25.98
CA ILE A 160 -19.71 14.57 27.34
C ILE A 160 -18.57 14.81 28.33
N PHE A 161 -18.69 15.83 29.17
CA PHE A 161 -17.70 16.17 30.21
C PHE A 161 -18.43 16.32 31.55
N ASN A 162 -17.99 15.60 32.58
CA ASN A 162 -18.51 15.75 33.94
C ASN A 162 -17.57 16.66 34.74
N VAL A 163 -18.05 17.83 35.13
CA VAL A 163 -17.34 18.75 36.03
C VAL A 163 -17.78 18.42 37.47
N CYS A 164 -16.84 18.08 38.35
CA CYS A 164 -17.14 17.86 39.77
C CYS A 164 -16.74 19.10 40.58
N HIS A 165 -17.65 19.62 41.39
CA HIS A 165 -17.30 20.57 42.45
C HIS A 165 -16.44 19.85 43.49
N ILE A 166 -15.25 20.38 43.75
CA ILE A 166 -14.49 20.04 44.95
C ILE A 166 -14.49 21.32 45.78
N ASN A 167 -15.32 21.36 46.82
CA ASN A 167 -15.19 22.38 47.84
C ASN A 167 -13.94 22.04 48.66
N ILE A 168 -12.92 22.89 48.58
CA ILE A 168 -11.78 22.89 49.50
C ILE A 168 -12.17 23.74 50.70
#